data_AF-A0A8T3YKC9-F1
#
_entry.id   AF-A0A8T3YKC9-F1
#
_cell.length_a   1.000
_cell.length_b   1.000
_cell.length_c   1.000
_cell.angle_alpha   90.00
_cell.angle_beta   90.00
_cell.angle_gamma   90.00
#
_symmetry.space_group_name_H-M   'P 1'
#
loop_
_entity.id
_entity.type
_entity.pdbx_description
1 polymer ?
#
loop_
_entity_poly.entity_id
_entity_poly.type
_entity_poly.pdbx_seq_one_letter_code
_entity_poly.pdbx_strand_id
1 'polypeptide(L)'
;MARALTKLEFSLYSLLHLKFGTKEFTNESVRWYFSRPMLKKLIFGLVGAGWLKTKGRGKYTCETPQDAIAGFFEAKAENALKESDLSYCFTGSSAAEIWSDQTYMQRSWEYSPFFIKVFRKDLRKWRTFLAKLEINYFEKEPANVLGEFVILKAVKSMVVDEHNGLPVEPLDETVKFCESNKDAFEYVLAYFQNRHGIKTTASEEFVIKAGEAI
;
A
#
# COMPACT_ATOMS: atom_id res chain seq x y z
N MET A 1 -12.46 3.15 -4.85
CA MET A 1 -11.02 3.11 -5.27
C MET A 1 -10.54 4.50 -5.73
N ALA A 2 -9.72 5.17 -4.93
CA ALA A 2 -9.03 6.36 -5.39
C ALA A 2 -7.97 5.94 -6.41
N ARG A 3 -7.89 6.63 -7.55
CA ARG A 3 -6.86 6.36 -8.59
C ARG A 3 -6.13 7.64 -8.94
N ALA A 4 -4.92 7.48 -9.45
CA ALA A 4 -4.20 8.58 -10.07
C ALA A 4 -5.04 9.20 -11.20
N LEU A 5 -5.12 10.52 -11.20
CA LEU A 5 -5.78 11.27 -12.26
C LEU A 5 -4.92 11.29 -13.51
N THR A 6 -5.55 11.19 -14.67
CA THR A 6 -4.89 11.56 -15.92
C THR A 6 -4.58 13.06 -15.94
N LYS A 7 -3.63 13.49 -16.79
CA LYS A 7 -3.31 14.92 -16.96
C LYS A 7 -4.55 15.78 -17.26
N LEU A 8 -5.49 15.26 -18.06
CA LEU A 8 -6.73 15.94 -18.39
C LEU A 8 -7.69 16.03 -17.21
N GLU A 9 -7.82 14.96 -16.43
CA GLU A 9 -8.65 14.96 -15.22
C GLU A 9 -8.11 15.92 -14.17
N PHE A 10 -6.79 15.89 -13.94
CA PHE A 10 -6.14 16.84 -13.04
C PHE A 10 -6.33 18.28 -13.50
N SER A 11 -6.15 18.57 -14.79
CA SER A 11 -6.36 19.92 -15.34
C SER A 11 -7.80 20.40 -15.18
N LEU A 12 -8.78 19.52 -15.42
CA LEU A 12 -10.20 19.83 -15.22
C LEU A 12 -10.48 20.09 -13.73
N TYR A 13 -10.04 19.21 -12.84
CA TYR A 13 -10.21 19.38 -11.40
C TYR A 13 -9.63 20.71 -10.92
N SER A 14 -8.39 21.05 -11.29
CA SER A 14 -7.75 22.29 -10.87
C SER A 14 -8.55 23.52 -11.29
N LEU A 15 -9.13 23.52 -12.49
CA LEU A 15 -9.99 24.60 -12.97
C LEU A 15 -11.33 24.66 -12.23
N LEU A 16 -11.96 23.50 -11.98
CA LEU A 16 -13.21 23.42 -11.21
C LEU A 16 -13.00 23.91 -9.77
N HIS A 17 -11.94 23.45 -9.11
CA HIS A 17 -11.60 23.85 -7.76
C HIS A 17 -11.23 25.34 -7.70
N LEU A 18 -10.51 25.89 -8.68
CA LEU A 18 -10.23 27.33 -8.75
C LEU A 18 -11.51 28.18 -8.89
N LYS A 19 -12.50 27.70 -9.66
CA LYS A 19 -13.73 28.44 -9.95
C LYS A 19 -14.79 28.30 -8.86
N PHE A 20 -14.98 27.10 -8.35
CA PHE A 20 -16.09 26.76 -7.46
C PHE A 20 -15.63 26.43 -6.04
N GLY A 21 -14.35 26.09 -5.83
CA GLY A 21 -13.87 25.53 -4.58
C GLY A 21 -14.74 24.34 -4.17
N THR A 22 -15.21 24.35 -2.93
CA THR A 22 -16.13 23.34 -2.40
C THR A 22 -17.62 23.65 -2.64
N LYS A 23 -17.95 24.72 -3.38
CA LYS A 23 -19.34 25.09 -3.71
C LYS A 23 -19.92 24.16 -4.78
N GLU A 24 -21.25 24.04 -4.78
CA GLU A 24 -21.97 23.23 -5.75
C GLU A 24 -21.90 23.82 -7.16
N PHE A 25 -21.69 22.97 -8.16
CA PHE A 25 -21.77 23.31 -9.58
C PHE A 25 -22.51 22.24 -10.37
N THR A 26 -22.97 22.60 -11.57
CA THR A 26 -23.69 21.69 -12.48
C THR A 26 -22.91 21.46 -13.77
N ASN A 27 -23.26 20.41 -14.50
CA ASN A 27 -22.72 20.18 -15.85
C ASN A 27 -22.92 21.39 -16.79
N GLU A 28 -24.05 22.10 -16.67
CA GLU A 28 -24.34 23.27 -17.50
C GLU A 28 -23.42 24.43 -17.16
N SER A 29 -23.18 24.67 -15.87
CA SER A 29 -22.23 25.69 -15.40
C SER A 29 -20.82 25.44 -15.94
N VAL A 30 -20.40 24.18 -16.04
CA VAL A 30 -19.05 23.80 -16.51
C VAL A 30 -18.92 23.87 -18.03
N ARG A 31 -20.00 23.60 -18.79
CA ARG A 31 -20.00 23.63 -20.26
C ARG A 31 -19.57 24.99 -20.83
N TRP A 32 -19.87 26.08 -20.15
CA TRP A 32 -19.45 27.43 -20.54
C TRP A 32 -17.94 27.62 -20.55
N TYR A 33 -17.21 26.85 -19.76
CA TYR A 33 -15.75 26.93 -19.64
C TYR A 33 -15.04 25.81 -20.41
N PHE A 34 -15.78 24.81 -20.90
CA PHE A 34 -15.21 23.61 -21.55
C PHE A 34 -16.04 23.15 -22.75
N SER A 35 -15.46 23.30 -23.95
CA SER A 35 -16.02 22.86 -25.22
C SER A 35 -15.56 21.45 -25.66
N ARG A 36 -15.33 20.52 -24.72
CA ARG A 36 -14.77 19.20 -25.08
C ARG A 36 -15.83 18.09 -25.19
N PRO A 37 -15.77 17.26 -26.24
CA PRO A 37 -16.24 15.88 -26.14
C PRO A 37 -15.64 15.24 -24.89
N MET A 38 -16.42 14.47 -24.13
CA MET A 38 -16.01 13.74 -22.91
C MET A 38 -16.08 14.48 -21.56
N LEU A 39 -16.64 15.70 -21.44
CA LEU A 39 -16.79 16.35 -20.12
C LEU A 39 -17.49 15.45 -19.09
N LYS A 40 -18.59 14.80 -19.48
CA LYS A 40 -19.30 13.84 -18.62
C LYS A 40 -18.40 12.67 -18.18
N LYS A 41 -17.54 12.17 -19.08
CA LYS A 41 -16.61 11.07 -18.80
C LYS A 41 -15.51 11.52 -17.82
N LEU A 42 -14.99 12.72 -17.97
CA LEU A 42 -13.98 13.28 -17.06
C LEU A 42 -14.59 13.54 -15.68
N ILE A 43 -15.80 14.11 -15.59
CA ILE A 43 -16.50 14.28 -14.32
C ILE A 43 -16.77 12.92 -13.66
N PHE A 44 -17.25 11.94 -14.43
CA PHE A 44 -17.43 10.58 -13.93
C PHE A 44 -16.11 9.98 -13.41
N GLY A 45 -15.01 10.18 -14.14
CA GLY A 45 -13.68 9.75 -13.72
C GLY A 45 -13.21 10.41 -12.43
N LEU A 46 -13.44 11.71 -12.28
CA LEU A 46 -13.13 12.48 -11.06
C LEU A 46 -14.00 12.08 -9.86
N VAL A 47 -15.29 11.82 -10.07
CA VAL A 47 -16.18 11.30 -9.02
C VAL A 47 -15.73 9.91 -8.59
N GLY A 48 -15.46 9.01 -9.54
CA GLY A 48 -14.97 7.66 -9.23
C GLY A 48 -13.61 7.65 -8.53
N ALA A 49 -12.77 8.64 -8.81
CA ALA A 49 -11.48 8.82 -8.15
C ALA A 49 -11.56 9.57 -6.80
N GLY A 50 -12.74 10.04 -6.37
CA GLY A 50 -12.94 10.74 -5.10
C GLY A 50 -12.63 12.24 -5.10
N TRP A 51 -12.31 12.83 -6.25
CA TRP A 51 -11.97 14.26 -6.37
C TRP A 51 -13.20 15.17 -6.49
N LEU A 52 -14.36 14.58 -6.79
CA LEU A 52 -15.66 15.25 -6.79
C LEU A 52 -16.68 14.40 -6.01
N LYS A 53 -17.58 15.05 -5.25
CA LYS A 53 -18.76 14.39 -4.66
C LYS A 53 -20.03 14.76 -5.42
N THR A 54 -20.94 13.80 -5.55
CA THR A 54 -22.27 14.03 -6.11
C THR A 54 -23.21 14.52 -5.01
N LYS A 55 -23.89 15.64 -5.21
CA LYS A 55 -24.89 16.21 -4.27
C LYS A 55 -26.33 16.00 -4.71
N GLY A 56 -26.53 15.49 -5.92
CA GLY A 56 -27.82 15.24 -6.52
C GLY A 56 -27.66 14.99 -8.02
N ARG A 57 -28.77 14.79 -8.75
CA ARG A 57 -28.72 14.52 -10.18
C ARG A 57 -28.04 15.66 -10.94
N GLY A 58 -26.82 15.41 -11.43
CA GLY A 58 -26.04 16.37 -12.23
C GLY A 58 -25.40 17.53 -11.45
N LYS A 59 -25.35 17.43 -10.12
CA LYS A 59 -24.80 18.43 -9.19
C LYS A 59 -23.59 17.87 -8.45
N TYR A 60 -22.51 18.63 -8.40
CA TYR A 60 -21.24 18.19 -7.86
C TYR A 60 -20.57 19.26 -6.99
N THR A 61 -19.72 18.83 -6.07
CA THR A 61 -18.79 19.69 -5.31
C THR A 61 -17.39 19.13 -5.46
N CYS A 62 -16.36 19.99 -5.54
CA CYS A 62 -14.99 19.52 -5.42
C CYS A 62 -14.71 19.11 -3.97
N GLU A 63 -14.00 17.99 -3.81
CA GLU A 63 -13.30 17.71 -2.57
C GLU A 63 -12.03 18.56 -2.50
N THR A 64 -11.53 18.81 -1.29
CA THR A 64 -10.19 19.41 -1.16
C THR A 64 -9.14 18.39 -1.60
N PRO A 65 -7.95 18.81 -2.06
CA PRO A 65 -6.88 17.86 -2.37
C PRO A 65 -6.56 16.93 -1.18
N GLN A 66 -6.57 17.47 0.04
CA GLN A 66 -6.34 16.71 1.27
C GLN A 66 -7.39 15.62 1.47
N ASP A 67 -8.67 15.95 1.34
CA ASP A 67 -9.77 14.98 1.51
C ASP A 67 -9.77 13.93 0.39
N ALA A 68 -9.48 14.35 -0.84
CA ALA A 68 -9.43 13.47 -2.00
C ALA A 68 -8.31 12.43 -1.92
N ILE A 69 -7.20 12.76 -1.22
CA ILE A 69 -6.06 11.86 -1.06
C ILE A 69 -6.02 11.13 0.29
N ALA A 70 -6.78 11.56 1.29
CA ALA A 70 -6.74 10.99 2.64
C ALA A 70 -6.92 9.46 2.63
N GLY A 71 -7.85 8.96 1.81
CA GLY A 71 -8.12 7.53 1.69
C GLY A 71 -7.01 6.69 1.04
N PHE A 72 -5.99 7.30 0.42
CA PHE A 72 -4.81 6.59 -0.09
C PHE A 72 -3.89 6.10 1.04
N PHE A 73 -3.91 6.79 2.17
CA PHE A 73 -2.94 6.61 3.26
C PHE A 73 -3.56 5.99 4.51
N GLU A 74 -4.82 5.56 4.43
CA GLU A 74 -5.47 4.81 5.50
C GLU A 74 -4.86 3.41 5.60
N ALA A 75 -4.50 2.99 6.83
CA ALA A 75 -3.91 1.68 7.12
C ALA A 75 -4.94 0.54 6.99
N LYS A 76 -5.32 0.22 5.75
CA LYS A 76 -6.35 -0.78 5.42
C LYS A 76 -5.75 -2.17 5.23
N ALA A 77 -4.58 -2.27 4.63
CA ALA A 77 -4.00 -3.55 4.27
C ALA A 77 -3.56 -4.32 5.51
N GLU A 78 -2.84 -3.68 6.43
CA GLU A 78 -2.36 -4.35 7.65
C GLU A 78 -3.51 -4.90 8.50
N ASN A 79 -4.52 -4.08 8.76
CA ASN A 79 -5.68 -4.47 9.56
C ASN A 79 -6.48 -5.59 8.87
N ALA A 80 -6.71 -5.48 7.56
CA ALA A 80 -7.39 -6.52 6.81
C ALA A 80 -6.65 -7.86 6.81
N LEU A 81 -5.31 -7.84 6.79
CA LEU A 81 -4.53 -9.07 6.89
C LEU A 81 -4.68 -9.70 8.28
N LYS A 82 -4.55 -8.91 9.35
CA LYS A 82 -4.70 -9.39 10.74
C LYS A 82 -6.09 -9.95 11.04
N GLU A 83 -7.13 -9.38 10.45
CA GLU A 83 -8.52 -9.79 10.64
C GLU A 83 -8.98 -10.92 9.70
N SER A 84 -8.11 -11.37 8.78
CA SER A 84 -8.45 -12.39 7.79
C SER A 84 -8.37 -13.80 8.35
N ASP A 85 -9.41 -14.61 8.12
CA ASP A 85 -9.39 -16.06 8.39
C ASP A 85 -8.65 -16.88 7.31
N LEU A 86 -8.19 -16.23 6.24
CA LEU A 86 -7.46 -16.91 5.17
C LEU A 86 -6.02 -17.18 5.61
N SER A 87 -5.50 -18.38 5.35
CA SER A 87 -4.11 -18.69 5.68
C SER A 87 -3.11 -17.89 4.82
N TYR A 88 -2.15 -17.25 5.48
CA TYR A 88 -1.00 -16.56 4.89
C TYR A 88 0.17 -16.53 5.87
N CYS A 89 1.32 -16.05 5.41
CA CYS A 89 2.35 -15.50 6.30
C CYS A 89 3.03 -14.31 5.64
N PHE A 90 3.51 -13.36 6.44
CA PHE A 90 4.37 -12.28 5.98
C PHE A 90 5.72 -12.84 5.49
N THR A 91 6.25 -12.29 4.41
CA THR A 91 7.49 -12.76 3.75
C THR A 91 8.33 -11.58 3.29
N GLY A 92 9.58 -11.82 2.88
CA GLY A 92 10.44 -10.78 2.30
C GLY A 92 10.66 -9.60 3.25
N SER A 93 10.53 -8.37 2.75
CA SER A 93 10.73 -7.17 3.56
C SER A 93 9.73 -7.07 4.71
N SER A 94 8.47 -7.45 4.51
CA SER A 94 7.48 -7.46 5.59
C SER A 94 7.84 -8.42 6.73
N ALA A 95 8.42 -9.59 6.40
CA ALA A 95 8.93 -10.50 7.44
C ALA A 95 10.14 -9.91 8.17
N ALA A 96 11.05 -9.26 7.43
CA ALA A 96 12.23 -8.61 8.00
C ALA A 96 11.86 -7.50 9.00
N GLU A 97 10.87 -6.68 8.67
CA GLU A 97 10.35 -5.64 9.56
C GLU A 97 9.68 -6.23 10.82
N ILE A 98 8.91 -7.31 10.68
CA ILE A 98 8.27 -7.94 11.83
C ILE A 98 9.30 -8.58 12.77
N TRP A 99 10.26 -9.34 12.24
CA TRP A 99 11.31 -9.98 13.03
C TRP A 99 12.29 -8.99 13.68
N SER A 100 12.35 -7.76 13.18
CA SER A 100 13.12 -6.66 13.78
C SER A 100 12.28 -5.78 14.72
N ASP A 101 11.14 -6.29 15.20
CA ASP A 101 10.24 -5.58 16.12
C ASP A 101 9.85 -4.18 15.60
N GLN A 102 9.78 -4.02 14.28
CA GLN A 102 9.50 -2.76 13.57
C GLN A 102 10.51 -1.62 13.85
N THR A 103 11.66 -1.91 14.46
CA THR A 103 12.77 -0.95 14.63
C THR A 103 13.38 -0.52 13.29
N TYR A 104 13.13 -1.33 12.26
CA TYR A 104 13.47 -1.04 10.88
C TYR A 104 12.20 -1.08 10.03
N MET A 105 11.94 -0.03 9.25
CA MET A 105 10.81 0.04 8.32
C MET A 105 11.29 0.64 6.99
N GLN A 106 11.15 -0.12 5.91
CA GLN A 106 11.43 0.37 4.54
C GLN A 106 10.20 1.00 3.91
N ARG A 107 9.01 0.69 4.44
CA ARG A 107 7.76 1.27 3.97
C ARG A 107 7.70 2.76 4.28
N SER A 108 7.14 3.52 3.35
CA SER A 108 6.72 4.91 3.58
C SER A 108 5.21 5.02 3.39
N TRP A 109 4.60 6.10 3.89
CA TRP A 109 3.17 6.33 3.71
C TRP A 109 2.80 6.40 2.22
N GLU A 110 3.69 6.90 1.34
CA GLU A 110 3.47 6.95 -0.10
C GLU A 110 3.63 5.60 -0.81
N TYR A 111 4.43 4.70 -0.26
CA TYR A 111 4.73 3.39 -0.84
C TYR A 111 4.88 2.34 0.27
N SER A 112 3.76 1.66 0.58
CA SER A 112 3.67 0.73 1.70
C SER A 112 3.27 -0.69 1.22
N PRO A 113 4.22 -1.46 0.65
CA PRO A 113 3.98 -2.84 0.26
C PRO A 113 3.90 -3.80 1.46
N PHE A 114 2.88 -4.65 1.48
CA PHE A 114 2.78 -5.81 2.36
C PHE A 114 3.01 -7.09 1.55
N PHE A 115 4.14 -7.75 1.78
CA PHE A 115 4.48 -8.99 1.11
C PHE A 115 3.96 -10.18 1.91
N ILE A 116 3.10 -10.99 1.29
CA ILE A 116 2.58 -12.20 1.92
C ILE A 116 2.75 -13.43 1.01
N LYS A 117 3.08 -14.57 1.61
CA LYS A 117 2.91 -15.88 0.98
C LYS A 117 1.48 -16.35 1.19
N VAL A 118 0.89 -16.87 0.13
CA VAL A 118 -0.44 -17.48 0.17
C VAL A 118 -0.42 -18.81 -0.58
N PHE A 119 -1.27 -19.75 -0.18
CA PHE A 119 -1.41 -20.98 -0.95
C PHE A 119 -1.97 -20.68 -2.34
N ARG A 120 -1.38 -21.28 -3.37
CA ARG A 120 -1.82 -21.11 -4.77
C ARG A 120 -3.29 -21.47 -4.98
N LYS A 121 -3.80 -22.47 -4.23
CA LYS A 121 -5.21 -22.88 -4.26
C LYS A 121 -6.16 -21.80 -3.71
N ASP A 122 -5.68 -20.95 -2.81
CA ASP A 122 -6.47 -19.89 -2.15
C ASP A 122 -6.27 -18.52 -2.78
N LEU A 123 -5.43 -18.41 -3.82
CA LEU A 123 -5.15 -17.14 -4.51
C LEU A 123 -6.42 -16.43 -4.98
N ARG A 124 -7.40 -17.17 -5.51
CA ARG A 124 -8.69 -16.60 -5.92
C ARG A 124 -9.45 -16.00 -4.73
N LYS A 125 -9.44 -16.64 -3.56
CA LYS A 125 -10.11 -16.14 -2.35
C LYS A 125 -9.45 -14.85 -1.87
N TRP A 126 -8.12 -14.80 -1.88
CA TRP A 126 -7.35 -13.60 -1.55
C TRP A 126 -7.68 -12.43 -2.47
N ARG A 127 -7.70 -12.65 -3.80
CA ARG A 127 -8.10 -11.62 -4.77
C ARG A 127 -9.50 -11.08 -4.49
N THR A 128 -10.46 -11.97 -4.18
CA THR A 128 -11.84 -11.57 -3.85
C THR A 128 -11.92 -10.82 -2.52
N PHE A 129 -11.20 -11.28 -1.49
CA PHE A 129 -11.15 -10.65 -0.18
C PHE A 129 -10.61 -9.22 -0.25
N LEU A 130 -9.42 -9.04 -0.85
CA LEU A 130 -8.77 -7.73 -0.97
C LEU A 130 -9.57 -6.78 -1.88
N ALA A 131 -10.14 -7.28 -2.98
CA ALA A 131 -11.00 -6.48 -3.85
C ALA A 131 -12.26 -5.98 -3.13
N LYS A 132 -12.89 -6.81 -2.28
CA LYS A 132 -14.08 -6.43 -1.50
C LYS A 132 -13.78 -5.29 -0.51
N LEU A 133 -12.56 -5.25 0.02
CA LEU A 133 -12.09 -4.21 0.94
C LEU A 133 -11.47 -3.01 0.22
N GLU A 134 -11.52 -2.98 -1.12
CA GLU A 134 -10.88 -1.96 -1.96
C GLU A 134 -9.36 -1.81 -1.71
N ILE A 135 -8.69 -2.88 -1.27
CA ILE A 135 -7.24 -2.91 -1.06
C ILE A 135 -6.56 -3.27 -2.38
N ASN A 136 -5.57 -2.46 -2.78
CA ASN A 136 -4.76 -2.76 -3.96
C ASN A 136 -3.94 -4.02 -3.72
N TYR A 137 -3.90 -4.91 -4.72
CA TYR A 137 -3.10 -6.12 -4.64
C TYR A 137 -2.49 -6.51 -5.98
N PHE A 138 -1.33 -7.15 -5.93
CA PHE A 138 -0.59 -7.56 -7.11
C PHE A 138 0.11 -8.90 -6.88
N GLU A 139 0.33 -9.68 -7.93
CA GLU A 139 1.16 -10.91 -7.88
C GLU A 139 2.62 -10.66 -8.26
N LYS A 140 2.91 -9.46 -8.74
CA LYS A 140 4.24 -8.95 -9.07
C LYS A 140 4.31 -7.52 -8.60
N GLU A 141 5.51 -7.04 -8.29
CA GLU A 141 5.70 -5.66 -7.86
C GLU A 141 5.16 -4.67 -8.90
N PRO A 142 4.27 -3.74 -8.51
CA PRO A 142 3.74 -2.73 -9.39
C PRO A 142 4.76 -1.62 -9.62
N ALA A 143 4.86 -1.11 -10.85
CA ALA A 143 5.75 0.01 -11.17
C ALA A 143 5.19 1.38 -10.72
N ASN A 144 3.87 1.51 -10.58
CA ASN A 144 3.20 2.79 -10.32
C ASN A 144 1.99 2.59 -9.39
N VAL A 145 2.24 2.56 -8.09
CA VAL A 145 1.19 2.51 -7.06
C VAL A 145 1.54 3.49 -5.95
N LEU A 146 0.51 4.03 -5.30
CA LEU A 146 0.64 4.87 -4.11
C LEU A 146 -0.17 4.27 -2.96
N GLY A 147 0.31 4.51 -1.75
CA GLY A 147 -0.32 4.07 -0.52
C GLY A 147 -0.03 2.62 -0.20
N GLU A 148 -0.94 2.00 0.56
CA GLU A 148 -0.84 0.59 0.93
C GLU A 148 -1.31 -0.36 -0.16
N PHE A 149 -0.59 -1.47 -0.30
CA PHE A 149 -0.99 -2.54 -1.19
C PHE A 149 -0.37 -3.87 -0.76
N VAL A 150 -0.98 -4.97 -1.19
CA VAL A 150 -0.54 -6.33 -0.86
C VAL A 150 0.11 -6.99 -2.07
N ILE A 151 1.29 -7.58 -1.89
CA ILE A 151 1.94 -8.42 -2.89
C ILE A 151 1.72 -9.89 -2.52
N LEU A 152 0.99 -10.60 -3.37
CA LEU A 152 0.60 -12.00 -3.22
C LEU A 152 1.63 -12.94 -3.85
N LYS A 153 2.45 -13.59 -3.02
CA LYS A 153 3.40 -14.63 -3.45
C LYS A 153 2.76 -16.01 -3.37
N ALA A 154 2.21 -16.49 -4.48
CA ALA A 154 1.50 -17.77 -4.54
C ALA A 154 2.44 -18.99 -4.50
N VAL A 155 2.37 -19.78 -3.42
CA VAL A 155 3.23 -20.95 -3.18
C VAL A 155 2.44 -22.25 -3.07
N LYS A 156 3.11 -23.40 -3.26
CA LYS A 156 2.48 -24.73 -3.10
C LYS A 156 2.37 -25.13 -1.63
N SER A 157 3.40 -24.83 -0.87
CA SER A 157 3.51 -25.03 0.57
C SER A 157 4.18 -23.80 1.19
N MET A 158 3.91 -23.56 2.46
CA MET A 158 4.60 -22.56 3.27
C MET A 158 4.76 -23.11 4.68
N VAL A 159 5.89 -22.79 5.30
CA VAL A 159 6.10 -22.93 6.74
C VAL A 159 5.80 -21.57 7.35
N VAL A 160 5.14 -21.58 8.51
CA VAL A 160 4.68 -20.38 9.19
C VAL A 160 5.12 -20.49 10.63
N ASP A 161 5.86 -19.48 11.08
CA ASP A 161 6.14 -19.22 12.49
C ASP A 161 5.25 -18.05 12.97
N GLU A 162 5.26 -17.81 14.27
CA GLU A 162 4.56 -16.69 14.89
C GLU A 162 5.58 -15.76 15.57
N HIS A 163 5.47 -14.46 15.30
CA HIS A 163 6.21 -13.43 16.02
C HIS A 163 5.26 -12.30 16.38
N ASN A 164 5.17 -11.96 17.67
CA ASN A 164 4.23 -10.95 18.20
C ASN A 164 2.77 -11.15 17.72
N GLY A 165 2.30 -12.40 17.64
CA GLY A 165 0.94 -12.73 17.20
C GLY A 165 0.68 -12.60 15.70
N LEU A 166 1.73 -12.38 14.88
CA LEU A 166 1.62 -12.32 13.43
C LEU A 166 2.17 -13.60 12.78
N PRO A 167 1.52 -14.13 11.73
CA PRO A 167 2.05 -15.27 10.98
C PRO A 167 3.18 -14.79 10.06
N VAL A 168 4.39 -15.28 10.27
CA VAL A 168 5.59 -14.83 9.52
C VAL A 168 6.33 -16.04 8.96
N GLU A 169 7.01 -15.83 7.85
CA GLU A 169 8.03 -16.76 7.37
C GLU A 169 9.11 -16.99 8.44
N PRO A 170 9.61 -18.23 8.63
CA PRO A 170 10.61 -18.53 9.65
C PRO A 170 11.82 -17.60 9.62
N LEU A 171 12.37 -17.34 10.80
CA LEU A 171 13.48 -16.40 10.96
C LEU A 171 14.67 -16.74 10.06
N ASP A 172 15.03 -18.02 9.94
CA ASP A 172 16.11 -18.48 9.05
C ASP A 172 15.88 -18.13 7.57
N GLU A 173 14.63 -18.25 7.09
CA GLU A 173 14.28 -17.88 5.72
C GLU A 173 14.30 -16.35 5.53
N THR A 174 13.89 -15.61 6.57
CA THR A 174 13.97 -14.14 6.58
C THR A 174 15.43 -13.66 6.56
N VAL A 175 16.32 -14.28 7.34
CA VAL A 175 17.76 -13.99 7.34
C VAL A 175 18.33 -14.20 5.93
N LYS A 176 18.04 -15.34 5.28
CA LYS A 176 18.48 -15.61 3.90
C LYS A 176 18.00 -14.53 2.91
N PHE A 177 16.77 -14.06 3.05
CA PHE A 177 16.24 -12.96 2.25
C PHE A 177 17.05 -11.67 2.46
N CYS A 178 17.29 -11.28 3.72
CA CYS A 178 18.06 -10.09 4.05
C CYS A 178 19.52 -10.18 3.57
N GLU A 179 20.15 -11.34 3.72
CA GLU A 179 21.52 -11.62 3.22
C GLU A 179 21.61 -11.42 1.70
N SER A 180 20.62 -11.92 0.97
CA SER A 180 20.57 -11.78 -0.49
C SER A 180 20.32 -10.33 -0.96
N ASN A 181 19.91 -9.45 -0.04
CA ASN A 181 19.58 -8.04 -0.30
C ASN A 181 20.33 -7.12 0.68
N LYS A 182 21.56 -7.49 1.05
CA LYS A 182 22.32 -6.87 2.13
C LYS A 182 22.34 -5.34 2.07
N ASP A 183 22.56 -4.76 0.89
CA ASP A 183 22.63 -3.31 0.70
C ASP A 183 21.42 -2.56 1.27
N ALA A 184 20.24 -3.20 1.25
CA ALA A 184 19.01 -2.64 1.79
C ALA A 184 18.72 -3.12 3.22
N PHE A 185 19.27 -4.24 3.68
CA PHE A 185 18.88 -4.88 4.96
C PHE A 185 20.03 -5.06 5.96
N GLU A 186 21.17 -4.42 5.78
CA GLU A 186 22.34 -4.61 6.65
C GLU A 186 22.04 -4.28 8.13
N TYR A 187 21.26 -3.23 8.39
CA TYR A 187 20.81 -2.92 9.76
C TYR A 187 19.93 -4.02 10.36
N VAL A 188 19.05 -4.63 9.56
CA VAL A 188 18.20 -5.75 10.01
C VAL A 188 19.04 -6.98 10.33
N LEU A 189 20.03 -7.28 9.49
CA LEU A 189 20.97 -8.38 9.74
C LEU A 189 21.78 -8.17 11.02
N ALA A 190 22.20 -6.93 11.29
CA ALA A 190 22.84 -6.56 12.55
C ALA A 190 21.88 -6.72 13.75
N TYR A 191 20.63 -6.29 13.61
CA TYR A 191 19.60 -6.48 14.62
C TYR A 191 19.39 -7.96 14.94
N PHE A 192 19.28 -8.82 13.92
CA PHE A 192 19.14 -10.27 14.12
C PHE A 192 20.32 -10.88 14.86
N GLN A 193 21.53 -10.39 14.61
CA GLN A 193 22.72 -10.84 15.33
C GLN A 193 22.69 -10.48 16.80
N ASN A 194 22.29 -9.26 17.15
CA ASN A 194 22.23 -8.80 18.53
C ASN A 194 21.04 -9.39 19.30
N ARG A 195 19.85 -9.41 18.68
CA ARG A 195 18.60 -9.78 19.35
C ARG A 195 18.38 -11.28 19.40
N HIS A 196 18.65 -11.97 18.28
CA HIS A 196 18.33 -13.39 18.12
C HIS A 196 19.57 -14.29 18.18
N GLY A 197 20.78 -13.71 18.30
CA GLY A 197 22.03 -14.46 18.37
C GLY A 197 22.40 -15.17 17.06
N ILE A 198 21.82 -14.74 15.94
CA ILE A 198 22.05 -15.36 14.63
C ILE A 198 23.30 -14.77 13.99
N LYS A 199 24.22 -15.61 13.52
CA LYS A 199 25.38 -15.14 12.76
C LYS A 199 24.93 -14.64 11.38
N THR A 200 25.19 -13.36 11.09
CA THR A 200 24.90 -12.74 9.78
C THR A 200 26.17 -12.18 9.14
N THR A 201 26.05 -11.63 7.94
CA THR A 201 27.16 -10.94 7.24
C THR A 201 27.19 -9.43 7.49
N ALA A 202 26.38 -8.91 8.43
CA ALA A 202 26.41 -7.50 8.80
C ALA A 202 27.80 -7.06 9.26
N SER A 203 28.23 -5.87 8.85
CA SER A 203 29.50 -5.30 9.30
C SER A 203 29.45 -4.92 10.79
N GLU A 204 30.62 -4.92 11.43
CA GLU A 204 30.75 -4.57 12.86
C GLU A 204 30.17 -3.19 13.18
N GLU A 205 30.31 -2.23 12.25
CA GLU A 205 29.72 -0.89 12.40
C GLU A 205 28.20 -0.94 12.59
N PHE A 206 27.50 -1.72 11.76
CA PHE A 206 26.05 -1.86 11.86
C PHE A 206 25.64 -2.68 13.09
N VAL A 207 26.42 -3.69 13.45
CA VAL A 207 26.19 -4.48 14.68
C VAL A 207 26.26 -3.60 15.92
N ILE A 208 27.25 -2.69 16.01
CA ILE A 208 27.35 -1.74 17.12
C ILE A 208 26.14 -0.80 17.13
N LYS A 209 25.80 -0.17 15.98
CA LYS A 209 24.66 0.75 15.87
C LYS A 209 23.32 0.09 16.23
N ALA A 210 23.09 -1.14 15.79
CA ALA A 210 21.86 -1.86 16.11
C ALA A 210 21.81 -2.22 17.60
N GLY A 211 22.95 -2.47 18.24
CA GLY A 211 23.05 -2.78 19.67
C GLY A 211 22.70 -1.60 20.57
N GLU A 212 22.96 -0.38 20.14
CA GLU A 212 22.57 0.84 20.87
C GLU A 212 21.05 1.09 20.86
N ALA A 213 20.32 0.47 19.92
CA ALA A 213 18.88 0.66 19.72
C ALA A 213 18.00 -0.43 20.37
N ILE A 214 18.61 -1.49 20.93
CA ILE A 214 17.96 -2.63 21.61
C ILE A 214 18.08 -2.46 23.12
#